data_AF-A0AA38IQ67-F1
#
_entry.id   AF-A0AA38IQ67-F1
#
_cell.length_a   1.000
_cell.length_b   1.000
_cell.length_c   1.000
_cell.angle_alpha   90.00
_cell.angle_beta   90.00
_cell.angle_gamma   90.00
#
_symmetry.space_group_name_H-M   'P 1'
#
loop_
_entity.id
_entity.type
_entity.pdbx_description
1 polymer ?
#
loop_
_entity_poly.entity_id
_entity_poly.type
_entity_poly.pdbx_seq_one_letter_code
_entity_poly.pdbx_strand_id
1 'polypeptide(L)'
;MKMFDSLVRSVLVYGVEIWGWKEYAEMEAVQEKYLRWMLGLRKETPGYIVREECKREKLRVYTGKRAVKYDERLKEREECRILYECWKEKKRKQGRNITRVDKDIMKDWDTHEWK
;
A
#
# COMPACT_ATOMS: atom_id res chain seq x y z
N MET A 1 8.68 16.46 2.50
CA MET A 1 9.34 15.68 3.57
C MET A 1 10.15 14.52 2.99
N LYS A 2 11.37 14.79 2.51
CA LYS A 2 12.21 13.79 1.82
C LYS A 2 12.70 12.68 2.76
N MET A 3 13.00 13.00 4.02
CA MET A 3 13.51 12.03 5.01
C MET A 3 12.54 10.86 5.25
N PHE A 4 11.25 11.14 5.39
CA PHE A 4 10.24 10.08 5.57
C PHE A 4 10.13 9.19 4.34
N ASP A 5 10.18 9.78 3.14
CA ASP A 5 10.16 9.01 1.90
C ASP A 5 11.41 8.16 1.75
N SER A 6 12.60 8.71 2.03
CA SER A 6 13.84 7.96 1.89
C SER A 6 13.94 6.78 2.85
N LEU A 7 13.44 6.90 4.08
CA LEU A 7 13.55 5.86 5.10
C LEU A 7 12.35 4.92 5.13
N VAL A 8 11.15 5.47 5.30
CA VAL A 8 9.96 4.65 5.52
C VAL A 8 9.45 4.08 4.20
N ARG A 9 9.42 4.90 3.14
CA ARG A 9 8.93 4.42 1.83
C ARG A 9 9.85 3.34 1.26
N SER A 10 11.16 3.43 1.43
CA SER A 10 12.11 2.42 0.92
C SER A 10 11.91 1.07 1.61
N VAL A 11 11.77 1.04 2.93
CA VAL A 11 11.50 -0.17 3.71
C VAL A 11 10.14 -0.76 3.36
N LEU A 12 9.08 0.07 3.30
CA LEU A 12 7.73 -0.39 2.96
C LEU A 12 7.66 -0.97 1.55
N VAL A 13 8.39 -0.38 0.61
CA VAL A 13 8.44 -0.83 -0.79
C VAL A 13 9.14 -2.18 -0.92
N TYR A 14 10.19 -2.43 -0.15
CA TYR A 14 10.99 -3.65 -0.26
C TYR A 14 10.17 -4.92 0.01
N GLY A 15 9.29 -4.89 1.02
CA GLY A 15 8.50 -6.05 1.44
C GLY A 15 7.08 -6.13 0.88
N VAL A 16 6.62 -5.12 0.14
CA VAL A 16 5.19 -4.98 -0.21
C VAL A 16 4.65 -6.12 -1.06
N GLU A 17 5.48 -6.63 -1.97
CA GLU A 17 5.15 -7.68 -2.92
C GLU A 17 4.91 -9.02 -2.18
N ILE A 18 5.60 -9.22 -1.06
CA ILE A 18 5.53 -10.42 -0.23
C ILE A 18 4.39 -10.30 0.79
N TRP A 19 4.38 -9.24 1.61
CA TRP A 19 3.49 -9.12 2.78
C TRP A 19 2.08 -8.60 2.43
N GLY A 20 1.91 -7.92 1.30
CA GLY A 20 0.63 -7.34 0.89
C GLY A 20 0.22 -6.12 1.73
N TRP A 21 -0.97 -5.56 1.46
CA TRP A 21 -1.41 -4.24 1.94
C TRP A 21 -2.16 -4.25 3.29
N LYS A 22 -2.06 -5.31 4.09
CA LYS A 22 -3.04 -5.60 5.16
C LYS A 22 -2.73 -4.94 6.52
N GLU A 23 -1.47 -4.58 6.79
CA GLU A 23 -1.03 -4.09 8.11
C GLU A 23 -0.51 -2.63 8.07
N TYR A 24 -1.31 -1.71 7.52
CA TYR A 24 -0.90 -0.32 7.33
C TYR A 24 -1.53 0.68 8.31
N ALA A 25 -2.50 0.26 9.12
CA ALA A 25 -3.19 1.17 10.04
C ALA A 25 -2.23 1.79 11.06
N GLU A 26 -1.34 0.98 11.63
CA GLU A 26 -0.34 1.44 12.61
C GLU A 26 0.73 2.32 11.96
N MET A 27 1.23 1.91 10.80
CA MET A 27 2.22 2.69 10.04
C MET A 27 1.67 4.05 9.61
N GLU A 28 0.40 4.09 9.19
CA GLU A 28 -0.28 5.35 8.87
C GLU A 28 -0.50 6.22 10.11
N ALA A 29 -0.80 5.64 11.26
CA ALA A 29 -0.91 6.39 12.52
C ALA A 29 0.43 7.02 12.93
N VAL A 30 1.54 6.29 12.76
CA VAL A 30 2.90 6.81 12.98
C VAL A 30 3.21 7.95 12.01
N GLN A 31 2.88 7.79 10.73
CA GLN A 31 3.06 8.85 9.74
C GLN A 31 2.27 10.11 10.10
N GLU A 32 1.00 9.97 10.47
CA GLU A 32 0.18 11.11 10.88
C GLU A 32 0.74 11.81 12.12
N LYS A 33 1.19 11.04 13.11
CA LYS A 33 1.82 11.59 14.31
C LYS A 33 3.09 12.36 13.98
N TYR A 34 3.93 11.82 13.09
CA TYR A 34 5.12 12.50 12.60
C TYR A 34 4.79 13.79 11.85
N LEU A 35 3.77 13.77 10.98
CA LEU A 35 3.31 14.96 10.26
C LEU A 35 2.80 16.05 11.21
N ARG A 36 2.01 15.68 12.21
CA ARG A 36 1.51 16.61 13.24
C ARG A 36 2.67 17.22 14.03
N TRP A 37 3.66 16.41 14.41
CA TRP A 37 4.86 16.90 15.10
C TRP A 37 5.68 17.87 14.26
N MET A 38 5.91 17.54 12.98
CA MET A 38 6.69 18.41 12.07
C MET A 38 5.99 19.74 11.77
N LEU A 39 4.66 19.76 11.76
CA LEU A 39 3.86 20.97 11.52
C LEU A 39 3.47 21.72 12.80
N GLY A 40 3.84 21.22 13.98
CA GLY A 40 3.45 21.81 15.27
C GLY A 40 1.94 21.77 15.54
N LEU A 41 1.22 20.84 14.91
CA LEU A 41 -0.22 20.70 15.05
C LEU A 41 -0.59 20.01 16.36
N ARG A 42 -1.77 20.37 16.88
CA ARG A 42 -2.29 19.73 18.08
C ARG A 42 -2.66 18.26 17.83
N LYS A 43 -2.73 17.48 18.91
CA LYS A 43 -3.07 16.05 18.83
C LYS A 43 -4.50 15.83 18.33
N GLU A 44 -5.40 16.78 18.55
CA GLU A 44 -6.81 16.67 18.17
C GLU A 44 -7.04 16.90 16.67
N THR A 45 -6.05 17.43 15.93
CA THR A 45 -6.21 17.70 14.50
C THR A 45 -6.50 16.41 13.73
N PRO A 46 -7.62 16.33 12.99
CA PRO A 46 -7.97 15.14 12.23
C PRO A 46 -6.91 14.79 11.18
N GLY A 47 -6.58 13.51 11.06
CA GLY A 47 -5.54 13.01 10.17
C GLY A 47 -5.76 13.31 8.69
N TYR A 48 -7.02 13.33 8.25
CA TYR A 48 -7.35 13.63 6.85
C TYR A 48 -6.96 15.06 6.44
N ILE A 49 -7.13 16.04 7.33
CA ILE A 49 -6.73 17.44 7.07
C ILE A 49 -5.21 17.50 6.90
N VAL A 50 -4.48 16.88 7.82
CA VAL A 50 -3.01 16.85 7.77
C VAL A 50 -2.49 16.23 6.47
N ARG A 51 -3.18 15.18 5.97
CA ARG A 51 -2.82 14.52 4.72
C ARG A 51 -3.13 15.38 3.49
N GLU A 52 -4.29 16.05 3.46
CA GLU A 52 -4.66 16.96 2.36
C GLU A 52 -3.72 18.16 2.26
N GLU A 53 -3.41 18.81 3.39
CA GLU A 53 -2.46 19.93 3.44
C GLU A 53 -1.07 19.51 2.92
N CYS A 54 -0.67 18.27 3.21
CA CYS A 54 0.60 17.71 2.73
C CYS A 54 0.52 17.07 1.34
N LYS A 55 -0.65 17.10 0.68
CA LYS A 55 -0.94 16.40 -0.59
C LYS A 55 -0.47 14.95 -0.60
N ARG A 56 -0.76 14.22 0.48
CA ARG A 56 -0.28 12.85 0.75
C ARG A 56 -1.41 11.83 0.62
N GLU A 57 -1.23 10.88 -0.28
CA GLU A 57 -2.06 9.67 -0.33
C GLU A 57 -1.78 8.74 0.87
N LYS A 58 -2.76 7.87 1.16
CA LYS A 58 -2.62 6.79 2.13
C LYS A 58 -1.50 5.83 1.69
N LEU A 59 -0.61 5.43 2.59
CA LEU A 59 0.48 4.50 2.29
C LEU A 59 -0.05 3.18 1.74
N ARG A 60 -1.21 2.72 2.23
CA ARG A 60 -1.89 1.53 1.73
C ARG A 60 -2.20 1.60 0.23
N VAL A 61 -2.58 2.78 -0.29
CA VAL A 61 -2.92 2.95 -1.71
C VAL A 61 -1.67 2.79 -2.57
N TYR A 62 -0.60 3.51 -2.24
CA TYR A 62 0.66 3.43 -2.98
C TYR A 62 1.28 2.01 -2.96
N THR A 63 1.25 1.35 -1.81
CA THR A 63 1.79 0.00 -1.63
C THR A 63 0.91 -1.06 -2.30
N GLY A 64 -0.41 -0.94 -2.18
CA GLY A 64 -1.37 -1.78 -2.91
C GLY A 64 -1.17 -1.69 -4.42
N LYS A 65 -0.97 -0.47 -4.94
CA LYS A 65 -0.67 -0.25 -6.36
C LYS A 65 0.55 -1.03 -6.83
N ARG A 66 1.62 -1.03 -6.03
CA ARG A 66 2.86 -1.76 -6.37
C ARG A 66 2.70 -3.28 -6.29
N ALA A 67 1.96 -3.77 -5.29
CA ALA A 67 1.68 -5.19 -5.15
C ALA A 67 0.87 -5.74 -6.34
N VAL A 68 -0.13 -4.99 -6.81
CA VAL A 68 -0.91 -5.36 -8.01
C VAL A 68 -0.02 -5.45 -9.25
N LYS A 69 0.83 -4.44 -9.48
CA LYS A 69 1.77 -4.43 -10.61
C LYS A 69 2.76 -5.61 -10.58
N TYR A 70 3.16 -6.05 -9.40
CA TYR A 70 4.01 -7.22 -9.25
C TYR A 70 3.28 -8.52 -9.60
N ASP A 71 2.04 -8.66 -9.12
CA ASP A 71 1.17 -9.80 -9.45
C ASP A 71 0.94 -9.92 -10.97
N GLU A 72 0.79 -8.80 -11.69
CA GLU A 72 0.66 -8.78 -13.15
C GLU A 72 1.94 -9.26 -13.84
N ARG A 73 3.10 -8.77 -13.41
CA ARG A 73 4.40 -9.21 -13.95
C ARG A 73 4.63 -10.71 -13.76
N LEU A 74 4.13 -11.28 -12.66
CA LEU A 74 4.21 -12.71 -12.41
C LEU A 74 3.28 -13.53 -13.32
N LYS A 75 2.15 -12.97 -13.75
CA LYS A 75 1.27 -13.63 -14.74
C LYS A 75 1.88 -13.62 -16.14
N GLU A 76 2.54 -12.53 -16.52
CA GLU A 76 3.19 -12.40 -17.82
C GLU A 76 4.46 -13.26 -17.95
N ARG A 77 5.17 -13.48 -16.84
CA ARG A 77 6.42 -14.26 -16.79
C ARG A 77 6.19 -15.62 -16.14
N GLU A 78 5.70 -16.58 -16.93
CA GLU A 78 5.62 -18.00 -16.52
C GLU A 78 6.99 -18.64 -16.27
N GLU A 79 8.09 -17.97 -16.65
CA GLU A 79 9.46 -18.48 -16.56
C GLU A 79 9.90 -18.78 -15.11
N CYS A 80 9.30 -18.13 -14.10
CA CYS A 80 9.63 -18.33 -12.69
C CYS A 80 8.64 -19.26 -11.97
N ARG A 81 8.75 -20.57 -12.24
CA ARG A 81 7.85 -21.61 -11.68
C ARG A 81 7.64 -21.52 -10.16
N ILE A 82 8.68 -21.21 -9.39
CA ILE A 82 8.59 -21.12 -7.91
C ILE A 82 7.75 -19.90 -7.47
N LEU A 83 7.98 -18.74 -8.09
CA LEU A 83 7.25 -17.51 -7.75
C LEU A 83 5.78 -17.62 -8.14
N TYR A 84 5.49 -18.24 -9.29
CA TYR A 84 4.14 -18.49 -9.76
C TYR A 84 3.35 -19.40 -8.80
N GLU A 85 3.93 -20.53 -8.36
CA GLU A 85 3.29 -21.42 -7.38
C GLU A 85 3.08 -20.72 -6.02
N CYS A 86 4.05 -19.92 -5.54
CA CYS A 86 3.88 -19.10 -4.34
C CYS A 86 2.73 -18.08 -4.47
N TRP A 87 2.61 -17.43 -5.63
CA TRP A 87 1.53 -16.49 -5.90
C TRP A 87 0.16 -17.18 -5.94
N LYS A 88 0.09 -18.35 -6.57
CA LYS A 88 -1.13 -19.18 -6.64
C LYS A 88 -1.60 -19.60 -5.24
N GLU A 89 -0.69 -20.02 -4.37
CA GLU A 89 -0.98 -20.32 -2.96
C GLU A 89 -1.42 -19.07 -2.18
N LYS A 90 -0.79 -17.91 -2.42
CA LYS A 90 -1.18 -16.63 -1.83
C LYS A 90 -2.62 -16.23 -2.22
N LYS A 91 -3.00 -16.37 -3.49
CA LYS A 91 -4.36 -16.11 -3.99
C LYS A 91 -5.40 -17.05 -3.37
N ARG A 92 -5.09 -18.34 -3.23
CA ARG A 92 -5.96 -19.32 -2.54
C ARG A 92 -6.25 -18.91 -1.10
N LYS A 93 -5.26 -18.39 -0.37
CA LYS A 93 -5.42 -17.90 1.01
C LYS A 93 -6.17 -16.56 1.08
N GLN A 94 -5.96 -15.67 0.12
CA GLN A 94 -6.61 -14.35 0.06
C GLN A 94 -8.11 -14.41 -0.25
N GLY A 95 -8.57 -15.35 -1.09
CA GLY A 95 -9.99 -15.53 -1.42
C GLY A 95 -10.89 -15.79 -0.21
N ARG A 96 -10.33 -16.20 0.94
CA ARG A 96 -11.05 -16.42 2.20
C ARG A 96 -11.15 -15.18 3.09
N ASN A 97 -10.36 -14.13 2.84
CA ASN A 97 -10.20 -12.99 3.76
C ASN A 97 -10.13 -11.63 3.02
N ILE A 98 -10.97 -11.45 1.99
CA ILE A 98 -11.09 -10.20 1.24
C ILE A 98 -11.99 -9.21 2.00
N THR A 99 -11.44 -8.05 2.32
CA THR A 99 -12.17 -6.94 2.94
C THR A 99 -12.85 -6.07 1.87
N ARG A 100 -13.86 -5.27 2.24
CA ARG A 100 -14.56 -4.35 1.32
C ARG A 100 -13.58 -3.45 0.55
N VAL A 101 -12.59 -2.91 1.27
CA VAL A 101 -11.56 -2.01 0.71
C VAL A 101 -10.63 -2.72 -0.28
N ASP A 102 -10.45 -4.05 -0.17
CA ASP A 102 -9.65 -4.82 -1.14
C ASP A 102 -10.35 -4.89 -2.50
N LYS A 103 -11.70 -4.96 -2.48
CA LYS A 103 -12.52 -4.88 -3.69
C LYS A 103 -12.54 -3.48 -4.25
N ASP A 104 -12.49 -2.45 -3.41
CA ASP A 104 -12.44 -1.05 -3.86
C ASP A 104 -11.10 -0.74 -4.53
N ILE A 105 -9.97 -1.20 -3.99
CA ILE A 105 -8.67 -1.07 -4.66
C ILE A 105 -8.67 -1.83 -6.00
N MET A 106 -9.13 -3.09 -6.03
CA MET A 106 -9.23 -3.84 -7.29
C MET A 106 -10.19 -3.19 -8.30
N LYS A 107 -11.32 -2.64 -7.86
CA LYS A 107 -12.24 -1.89 -8.72
C LYS A 107 -11.63 -0.58 -9.23
N ASP A 108 -11.00 0.20 -8.36
CA ASP A 108 -10.36 1.48 -8.73
C ASP A 108 -9.26 1.26 -9.78
N TRP A 109 -8.60 0.10 -9.72
CA TRP A 109 -7.69 -0.40 -10.75
C TRP A 109 -8.39 -0.83 -12.05
N ASP A 110 -9.45 -1.63 -11.99
CA ASP A 110 -10.21 -2.07 -13.18
C ASP A 110 -10.94 -0.90 -13.89
N THR A 111 -11.26 0.17 -13.15
CA THR A 111 -12.02 1.33 -13.69
C THR A 111 -11.09 2.40 -14.27
N HIS A 112 -9.81 2.37 -13.93
CA HIS A 112 -8.81 3.27 -14.44
C HIS A 112 -7.62 2.49 -15.02
N GLU A 113 -7.73 2.15 -16.31
CA GLU A 113 -6.56 1.93 -17.18
C GLU A 113 -5.75 3.22 -17.24
N TRP A 114 -4.92 3.45 -16.22
CA TRP A 114 -3.89 4.48 -16.26
C TRP A 114 -2.80 4.03 -17.24
N LYS A 115 -3.00 4.34 -18.53
CA LYS A 115 -1.96 4.34 -19.56
C LYS A 115 -0.82 5.30 -19.21
#